data_AF-A0A935RKU2-F1
#
_entry.id   AF-A0A935RKU2-F1
#
_cell.length_a   1.000
_cell.length_b   1.000
_cell.length_c   1.000
_cell.angle_alpha   90.00
_cell.angle_beta   90.00
_cell.angle_gamma   90.00
#
_symmetry.space_group_name_H-M   'P 1'
#
loop_
_entity.id
_entity.type
_entity.pdbx_description
1 polymer ?
#
loop_
_entity_poly.entity_id
_entity_poly.type
_entity_poly.pdbx_seq_one_letter_code
_entity_poly.pdbx_strand_id
1 'polypeptide(L)'
;MKKPIQITRFQKAEFLDLVRQLDRENENKIFEPQLPLDRLSKRVSESVTLPAKEPAPECTTCGVCCDALLIVPITKAASERFSEFWDIVPDETAPDTVIERVLPRDTESGRCIHLAGKLGSDISCRIYADRPTPCRDFEVGSDRCHGYRRLYGFENPLSRSAVKAALRHIESTKTDVITYSAIVVESTGWRAACSGEPSGGVTTVPVTYLRVAVIVDDREDDVIALHSYEVSEEEWCESDFLGLTIEEAESLIKTKVCQD
;
A
#
# COMPACT_ATOMS: atom_id res chain seq x y z
N MET A 1 -31.08 5.63 -1.41
CA MET A 1 -30.40 5.02 -2.58
C MET A 1 -28.92 4.92 -2.25
N LYS A 2 -28.30 3.74 -2.37
CA LYS A 2 -26.84 3.62 -2.26
C LYS A 2 -26.22 4.43 -3.40
N LYS A 3 -25.25 5.31 -3.10
CA LYS A 3 -24.50 6.01 -4.16
C LYS A 3 -23.80 4.95 -5.03
N PRO A 4 -23.72 5.15 -6.37
CA PRO A 4 -22.94 4.26 -7.22
C PRO A 4 -21.47 4.26 -6.80
N ILE A 5 -20.81 3.12 -6.94
CA ILE A 5 -19.37 3.01 -6.70
C ILE A 5 -18.64 3.70 -7.87
N GLN A 6 -17.72 4.61 -7.56
CA GLN A 6 -16.84 5.23 -8.55
C GLN A 6 -15.52 4.48 -8.60
N ILE A 7 -15.17 4.00 -9.79
CA ILE A 7 -13.93 3.26 -10.05
C ILE A 7 -13.12 4.07 -11.06
N THR A 8 -11.92 4.48 -10.66
CA THR A 8 -10.93 5.03 -11.60
C THR A 8 -9.86 3.99 -11.80
N ARG A 9 -9.50 3.72 -13.06
CA ARG A 9 -8.46 2.76 -13.41
C ARG A 9 -7.23 3.49 -13.93
N PHE A 10 -6.05 3.10 -13.46
CA PHE A 10 -4.76 3.64 -13.89
C PHE A 10 -3.87 2.53 -14.42
N GLN A 11 -3.13 2.79 -15.50
CA GLN A 11 -1.97 1.96 -15.79
C GLN A 11 -0.90 2.20 -14.71
N LYS A 12 -0.13 1.17 -14.35
CA LYS A 12 0.87 1.28 -13.28
C LYS A 12 1.86 2.41 -13.52
N ALA A 13 2.33 2.58 -14.77
CA ALA A 13 3.24 3.67 -15.12
C ALA A 13 2.64 5.05 -14.84
N GLU A 14 1.39 5.27 -15.27
CA GLU A 14 0.66 6.53 -15.05
C GLU A 14 0.43 6.80 -13.57
N PHE A 15 0.06 5.76 -12.81
CA PHE A 15 -0.12 5.86 -11.36
C PHE A 15 1.19 6.26 -10.66
N LEU A 16 2.31 5.62 -11.01
CA LEU A 16 3.62 5.95 -10.44
C LEU A 16 4.04 7.38 -10.80
N ASP A 17 3.76 7.84 -12.01
CA ASP A 17 4.05 9.22 -12.41
C ASP A 17 3.21 10.24 -11.65
N LEU A 18 1.92 9.94 -11.41
CA LEU A 18 1.05 10.73 -10.55
C LEU A 18 1.59 10.79 -9.11
N VAL A 19 1.98 9.66 -8.53
CA VAL A 19 2.53 9.62 -7.16
C VAL A 19 3.82 10.44 -7.07
N ARG A 20 4.75 10.27 -8.01
CA ARG A 20 5.98 11.07 -8.07
C ARG A 20 5.70 12.57 -8.23
N GLN A 21 4.68 12.95 -8.99
CA GLN A 21 4.26 14.34 -9.10
C GLN A 21 3.76 14.87 -7.76
N LEU A 22 2.84 14.15 -7.12
CA LEU A 22 2.28 14.52 -5.83
C LEU A 22 3.36 14.62 -4.73
N ASP A 23 4.35 13.73 -4.75
CA ASP A 23 5.51 13.80 -3.85
C ASP A 23 6.27 15.10 -4.07
N ARG A 24 6.67 15.43 -5.30
CA ARG A 24 7.36 16.70 -5.62
C ARG A 24 6.57 17.94 -5.21
N GLU A 25 5.25 17.91 -5.39
CA GLU A 25 4.35 19.02 -5.00
C GLU A 25 4.17 19.14 -3.48
N ASN A 26 4.44 18.05 -2.73
CA ASN A 26 4.35 18.01 -1.28
C ASN A 26 5.70 18.24 -0.58
N GLU A 27 6.84 17.99 -1.25
CA GLU A 27 8.19 18.20 -0.69
C GLU A 27 8.37 19.57 -0.05
N ASN A 28 7.84 20.64 -0.66
CA ASN A 28 7.97 22.00 -0.14
C ASN A 28 6.97 22.35 0.98
N LYS A 29 5.99 21.48 1.26
CA LYS A 29 4.93 21.71 2.26
C LYS A 29 5.26 21.10 3.62
N ILE A 30 6.28 20.25 3.69
CA ILE A 30 6.62 19.47 4.88
C ILE A 30 8.10 19.66 5.26
N PHE A 31 8.42 19.47 6.53
CA PHE A 31 9.80 19.36 7.00
C PHE A 31 10.43 18.05 6.54
N GLU A 32 11.76 18.05 6.42
CA GLU A 32 12.52 16.84 6.08
C GLU A 32 12.36 15.75 7.17
N PRO A 33 12.17 14.47 6.78
CA PRO A 33 12.11 13.37 7.74
C PRO A 33 13.39 13.24 8.56
N GLN A 34 13.24 13.26 9.89
CA GLN A 34 14.37 13.04 10.81
C GLN A 34 14.73 11.55 10.99
N LEU A 35 13.82 10.66 10.61
CA LEU A 35 13.91 9.21 10.74
C LEU A 35 13.31 8.56 9.47
N PRO A 36 13.78 7.36 9.09
CA PRO A 36 13.21 6.62 7.96
C PRO A 36 11.78 6.15 8.30
N LEU A 37 10.77 6.89 7.82
CA LEU A 37 9.35 6.70 8.17
C LEU A 37 8.82 5.32 7.80
N ASP A 38 9.32 4.77 6.71
CA ASP A 38 9.07 3.43 6.21
C ASP A 38 9.52 2.34 7.22
N ARG A 39 10.58 2.60 7.99
CA ARG A 39 11.13 1.69 9.00
C ARG A 39 10.58 1.91 10.41
N LEU A 40 9.74 2.92 10.61
CA LEU A 40 9.12 3.20 11.91
C LEU A 40 7.96 2.24 12.21
N SER A 41 7.83 1.82 13.47
CA SER A 41 6.74 0.94 13.89
C SER A 41 5.38 1.63 13.74
N LYS A 42 4.39 0.83 13.35
CA LYS A 42 2.97 1.21 13.31
C LYS A 42 2.28 1.04 14.66
N ARG A 43 2.98 0.51 15.68
CA ARG A 43 2.40 0.19 17.00
C ARG A 43 2.94 1.09 18.10
N VAL A 44 2.08 1.47 19.05
CA VAL A 44 2.47 2.31 20.21
C VAL A 44 3.40 1.54 21.16
N SER A 45 3.18 0.24 21.33
CA SER A 45 3.99 -0.60 22.23
C SER A 45 5.45 -0.76 21.78
N GLU A 46 5.73 -0.49 20.51
CA GLU A 46 7.06 -0.57 19.90
C GLU A 46 7.63 0.81 19.58
N SER A 47 6.97 1.88 20.07
CA SER A 47 7.38 3.25 19.79
C SER A 47 8.79 3.53 20.32
N VAL A 48 9.69 3.90 19.42
CA VAL A 48 11.09 4.28 19.70
C VAL A 48 11.27 5.78 19.84
N THR A 49 10.30 6.57 19.37
CA THR A 49 10.35 8.04 19.41
C THR A 49 9.72 8.62 20.68
N LEU A 50 8.78 7.90 21.29
CA LEU A 50 8.09 8.26 22.53
C LEU A 50 7.75 7.02 23.37
N PRO A 51 7.65 7.13 24.71
CA PRO A 51 7.21 6.01 25.54
C PRO A 51 5.77 5.54 25.23
N ALA A 52 5.53 4.23 25.25
CA ALA A 52 4.20 3.64 25.00
C ALA A 52 3.06 4.09 25.95
N LYS A 53 3.39 4.76 27.06
CA LYS A 53 2.43 5.29 28.03
C LYS A 53 2.06 6.75 27.77
N GLU A 54 2.72 7.42 26.82
CA GLU A 54 2.34 8.77 26.39
C GLU A 54 0.90 8.76 25.86
N PRO A 55 0.07 9.75 26.19
CA PRO A 55 -1.28 9.85 25.64
C PRO A 55 -1.23 9.94 24.11
N ALA A 56 -1.96 9.04 23.44
CA ALA A 56 -2.10 9.09 22.00
C ALA A 56 -2.78 10.41 21.56
N PRO A 57 -2.29 11.08 20.50
CA PRO A 57 -2.95 12.26 19.97
C PRO A 57 -4.37 11.94 19.48
N GLU A 58 -5.30 12.89 19.53
CA GLU A 58 -6.63 12.65 18.98
C GLU A 58 -6.59 12.76 17.44
N CYS A 59 -6.84 11.65 16.73
CA CYS A 59 -6.79 11.63 15.26
C CYS A 59 -7.78 12.61 14.60
N THR A 60 -8.93 12.86 15.24
CA THR A 60 -9.98 13.82 14.83
C THR A 60 -9.57 15.28 14.99
N THR A 61 -8.40 15.56 15.56
CA THR A 61 -7.93 16.95 15.76
C THR A 61 -6.86 17.36 14.74
N CYS A 62 -5.97 16.44 14.34
CA CYS A 62 -4.82 16.82 13.51
C CYS A 62 -4.97 16.49 12.01
N GLY A 63 -5.54 15.33 11.64
CA GLY A 63 -5.70 14.90 10.25
C GLY A 63 -4.41 14.59 9.46
N VAL A 64 -3.24 14.73 10.08
CA VAL A 64 -1.93 14.69 9.42
C VAL A 64 -1.69 13.42 8.61
N CYS A 65 -2.00 12.23 9.14
CA CYS A 65 -1.74 10.98 8.44
C CYS A 65 -2.65 10.78 7.20
N CYS A 66 -3.82 11.43 7.17
CA CYS A 66 -4.69 11.44 5.98
C CYS A 66 -4.29 12.53 4.99
N ASP A 67 -3.49 13.51 5.42
CA ASP A 67 -2.92 14.56 4.56
C ASP A 67 -1.67 14.09 3.84
N ALA A 68 -0.78 13.42 4.59
CA ALA A 68 0.45 12.80 4.10
C ALA A 68 0.15 11.89 2.92
N LEU A 69 0.92 12.00 1.84
CA LEU A 69 0.79 11.16 0.65
C LEU A 69 1.11 9.70 1.02
N LEU A 70 0.09 8.99 1.47
CA LEU A 70 0.13 7.59 1.83
C LEU A 70 -0.69 6.82 0.82
N ILE A 71 -0.02 5.96 0.07
CA ILE A 71 -0.70 4.99 -0.76
C ILE A 71 -1.23 3.91 0.18
N VAL A 72 -2.55 3.87 0.31
CA VAL A 72 -3.24 2.94 1.20
C VAL A 72 -3.85 1.84 0.34
N PRO A 73 -3.25 0.63 0.32
CA PRO A 73 -3.85 -0.49 -0.37
C PRO A 73 -5.16 -0.90 0.29
N ILE A 74 -6.07 -1.44 -0.51
CA ILE A 74 -7.36 -1.96 -0.07
C ILE A 74 -7.39 -3.42 -0.47
N THR A 75 -7.26 -4.30 0.52
CA THR A 75 -7.43 -5.73 0.29
C THR A 75 -8.88 -6.00 -0.15
N LYS A 76 -9.09 -6.86 -1.15
CA LYS A 76 -10.46 -7.14 -1.65
C LYS A 76 -11.36 -7.79 -0.59
N ALA A 77 -10.78 -8.46 0.40
CA ALA A 77 -11.51 -9.01 1.55
C ALA A 77 -12.01 -7.94 2.53
N ALA A 78 -11.49 -6.70 2.47
CA ALA A 78 -12.03 -5.59 3.23
C ALA A 78 -13.42 -5.29 2.69
N SER A 79 -14.46 -5.72 3.42
CA SER A 79 -15.87 -5.61 3.05
C SER A 79 -16.14 -4.32 2.26
N GLU A 80 -16.66 -4.46 1.03
CA GLU A 80 -16.88 -3.46 -0.03
C GLU A 80 -17.73 -2.23 0.40
N ARG A 81 -17.31 -1.53 1.45
CA ARG A 81 -18.05 -0.42 2.04
C ARG A 81 -17.54 0.95 1.62
N PHE A 82 -16.52 0.99 0.77
CA PHE A 82 -16.05 2.23 0.15
C PHE A 82 -16.85 2.49 -1.12
N SER A 83 -17.29 3.73 -1.28
CA SER A 83 -17.96 4.17 -2.50
C SER A 83 -16.98 4.50 -3.63
N GLU A 84 -15.68 4.59 -3.36
CA GLU A 84 -14.68 5.08 -4.31
C GLU A 84 -13.34 4.37 -4.11
N PHE A 85 -12.71 3.92 -5.19
CA PHE A 85 -11.36 3.35 -5.18
C PHE A 85 -10.66 3.51 -6.52
N TRP A 86 -9.33 3.38 -6.48
CA TRP A 86 -8.50 3.33 -7.68
C TRP A 86 -7.99 1.91 -7.91
N ASP A 87 -8.25 1.37 -9.10
CA ASP A 87 -7.69 0.11 -9.57
C ASP A 87 -6.44 0.39 -10.40
N ILE A 88 -5.35 -0.29 -10.07
CA ILE A 88 -4.08 -0.18 -10.80
C ILE A 88 -3.93 -1.47 -11.60
N VAL A 89 -3.71 -1.31 -12.90
CA VAL A 89 -3.49 -2.42 -13.84
C VAL A 89 -2.05 -2.39 -14.34
N PRO A 90 -1.44 -3.53 -14.71
CA PRO A 90 -0.01 -3.57 -15.00
C PRO A 90 0.34 -2.70 -16.22
N ASP A 91 -0.37 -2.91 -17.33
CA ASP A 91 -0.24 -2.17 -18.58
C ASP A 91 -1.46 -2.43 -19.49
N GLU A 92 -1.40 -1.95 -20.74
CA GLU A 92 -2.45 -2.09 -21.75
C GLU A 92 -2.70 -3.52 -22.25
N THR A 93 -1.79 -4.46 -21.99
CA THR A 93 -1.92 -5.86 -22.42
C THR A 93 -2.82 -6.67 -21.48
N ALA A 94 -3.00 -6.21 -20.24
CA ALA A 94 -3.90 -6.81 -19.25
C ALA A 94 -4.78 -5.74 -18.58
N PRO A 95 -5.62 -5.02 -19.36
CA PRO A 95 -6.32 -3.82 -18.90
C PRO A 95 -7.44 -4.11 -17.89
N ASP A 96 -7.83 -5.37 -17.74
CA ASP A 96 -8.84 -5.83 -16.77
C ASP A 96 -8.23 -6.53 -15.56
N THR A 97 -6.90 -6.68 -15.51
CA THR A 97 -6.21 -7.32 -14.39
C THR A 97 -5.77 -6.28 -13.38
N VAL A 98 -6.39 -6.31 -12.20
CA VAL A 98 -6.04 -5.42 -11.09
C VAL A 98 -4.88 -6.03 -10.32
N ILE A 99 -3.75 -5.32 -10.27
CA ILE A 99 -2.53 -5.71 -9.55
C ILE A 99 -2.32 -4.94 -8.24
N GLU A 100 -3.10 -3.88 -8.04
CA GLU A 100 -3.20 -3.17 -6.77
C GLU A 100 -4.51 -2.39 -6.74
N ARG A 101 -5.10 -2.24 -5.57
CA ARG A 101 -6.26 -1.36 -5.35
C ARG A 101 -5.96 -0.42 -4.22
N VAL A 102 -6.17 0.88 -4.41
CA VAL A 102 -5.81 1.89 -3.41
C VAL A 102 -6.96 2.83 -3.09
N LEU A 103 -6.92 3.39 -1.88
CA LEU A 103 -7.80 4.51 -1.53
C LEU A 103 -7.44 5.73 -2.41
N PRO A 104 -8.45 6.41 -3.00
CA PRO A 104 -8.18 7.55 -3.85
C PRO A 104 -7.55 8.70 -3.08
N ARG A 105 -6.70 9.44 -3.78
CA ARG A 105 -6.11 10.69 -3.32
C ARG A 105 -6.61 11.85 -4.17
N ASP A 106 -6.69 13.02 -3.58
CA ASP A 106 -6.91 14.25 -4.32
C ASP A 106 -5.69 14.48 -5.23
N THR A 107 -5.90 14.60 -6.54
CA THR A 107 -4.83 14.60 -7.54
C THR A 107 -4.04 15.90 -7.59
N GLU A 108 -4.40 16.92 -6.80
CA GLU A 108 -3.69 18.20 -6.71
C GLU A 108 -2.95 18.36 -5.37
N SER A 109 -3.59 17.96 -4.27
CA SER A 109 -3.02 18.10 -2.92
C SER A 109 -2.35 16.83 -2.44
N GLY A 110 -2.66 15.69 -3.06
CA GLY A 110 -2.23 14.38 -2.61
C GLY A 110 -2.92 13.92 -1.32
N ARG A 111 -3.88 14.67 -0.75
CA ARG A 111 -4.61 14.32 0.49
C ARG A 111 -5.61 13.20 0.25
N CYS A 112 -6.01 12.46 1.29
CA CYS A 112 -7.09 11.49 1.15
C CYS A 112 -8.41 12.19 0.80
N ILE A 113 -9.12 11.72 -0.23
CA ILE A 113 -10.40 12.34 -0.67
C ILE A 113 -11.51 12.28 0.38
N HIS A 114 -11.38 11.38 1.35
CA HIS A 114 -12.34 11.22 2.44
C HIS A 114 -12.01 12.08 3.66
N LEU A 115 -10.87 12.79 3.67
CA LEU A 115 -10.53 13.75 4.70
C LEU A 115 -11.37 15.03 4.50
N ALA A 116 -12.18 15.36 5.50
CA ALA A 116 -12.90 16.62 5.57
C ALA A 116 -12.26 17.55 6.60
N GLY A 117 -12.33 18.86 6.35
CA GLY A 117 -11.78 19.89 7.22
C GLY A 117 -10.35 20.31 6.87
N LYS A 118 -9.77 21.15 7.73
CA LYS A 118 -8.43 21.71 7.59
C LYS A 118 -7.52 21.12 8.66
N LEU A 119 -6.26 20.85 8.35
CA LEU A 119 -5.35 20.31 9.36
C LEU A 119 -5.30 21.20 10.62
N GLY A 120 -5.39 20.54 11.77
CA GLY A 120 -5.46 21.20 13.08
C GLY A 120 -6.78 21.90 13.41
N SER A 121 -7.80 21.84 12.54
CA SER A 121 -9.10 22.49 12.74
C SER A 121 -10.25 21.69 12.10
N ASP A 122 -11.15 21.17 12.93
CA ASP A 122 -12.40 20.53 12.49
C ASP A 122 -12.21 19.39 11.48
N ILE A 123 -11.26 18.49 11.75
CA ILE A 123 -10.98 17.33 10.90
C ILE A 123 -12.00 16.20 11.14
N SER A 124 -12.44 15.55 10.06
CA SER A 124 -13.16 14.28 10.14
C SER A 124 -12.88 13.37 8.95
N CYS A 125 -12.98 12.05 9.16
CA CYS A 125 -12.91 11.07 8.08
C CYS A 125 -14.33 10.67 7.67
N ARG A 126 -14.70 10.92 6.41
CA ARG A 126 -16.04 10.61 5.88
C ARG A 126 -16.37 9.12 5.84
N ILE A 127 -15.35 8.27 5.89
CA ILE A 127 -15.45 6.81 5.89
C ILE A 127 -14.96 6.20 7.22
N TYR A 128 -14.99 6.94 8.33
CA TYR A 128 -14.33 6.51 9.58
C TYR A 128 -14.73 5.10 10.05
N ALA A 129 -16.03 4.79 9.97
CA ALA A 129 -16.60 3.49 10.34
C ALA A 129 -16.25 2.38 9.34
N ASP A 130 -16.02 2.77 8.09
CA ASP A 130 -15.79 1.85 6.97
C ASP A 130 -14.30 1.70 6.65
N ARG A 131 -13.39 2.48 7.24
CA ARG A 131 -11.92 2.49 7.00
C ARG A 131 -11.32 1.13 6.61
N PRO A 132 -10.44 1.08 5.60
CA PRO A 132 -9.82 -0.18 5.19
C PRO A 132 -8.82 -0.64 6.25
N THR A 133 -8.44 -1.91 6.18
CA THR A 133 -7.53 -2.55 7.15
C THR A 133 -6.27 -1.73 7.41
N PRO A 134 -5.52 -1.23 6.41
CA PRO A 134 -4.31 -0.46 6.71
C PRO A 134 -4.58 0.86 7.45
N CYS A 135 -5.75 1.50 7.24
CA CYS A 135 -6.15 2.67 8.01
C CYS A 135 -6.59 2.35 9.44
N ARG A 136 -7.00 1.10 9.73
CA ARG A 136 -7.33 0.63 11.09
C ARG A 136 -6.09 0.18 11.84
N ASP A 137 -5.19 -0.51 11.14
CA ASP A 137 -3.93 -1.04 11.67
C ASP A 137 -2.90 0.06 11.94
N PHE A 138 -3.10 1.24 11.34
CA PHE A 138 -2.32 2.42 11.69
C PHE A 138 -2.73 2.91 13.10
N GLU A 139 -1.92 2.56 14.12
CA GLU A 139 -2.20 2.97 15.49
C GLU A 139 -1.89 4.44 15.70
N VAL A 140 -2.86 5.13 16.29
CA VAL A 140 -2.73 6.53 16.69
C VAL A 140 -1.73 6.61 17.85
N GLY A 141 -0.73 7.48 17.72
CA GLY A 141 0.39 7.57 18.69
C GLY A 141 1.56 6.63 18.41
N SER A 142 1.54 5.87 17.31
CA SER A 142 2.71 5.11 16.86
C SER A 142 3.88 6.00 16.43
N ASP A 143 5.06 5.42 16.23
CA ASP A 143 6.22 6.15 15.71
C ASP A 143 5.92 6.83 14.38
N ARG A 144 5.23 6.15 13.46
CA ARG A 144 4.80 6.76 12.21
C ARG A 144 3.85 7.92 12.42
N CYS A 145 2.90 7.80 13.36
CA CYS A 145 1.97 8.90 13.69
C CYS A 145 2.74 10.15 14.13
N HIS A 146 3.69 10.00 15.06
CA HIS A 146 4.53 11.09 15.53
C HIS A 146 5.52 11.58 14.46
N GLY A 147 6.07 10.68 13.63
CA GLY A 147 6.91 11.00 12.49
C GLY A 147 6.22 11.97 11.53
N TYR A 148 5.01 11.62 11.05
CA TYR A 148 4.25 12.52 10.18
C TYR A 148 3.87 13.83 10.88
N ARG A 149 3.52 13.80 12.17
CA ARG A 149 3.22 15.05 12.91
C ARG A 149 4.42 15.99 12.96
N ARG A 150 5.64 15.48 13.06
CA ARG A 150 6.88 16.29 12.97
C ARG A 150 7.11 16.83 11.57
N LEU A 151 6.92 16.01 10.53
CA LEU A 151 7.00 16.48 9.13
C LEU A 151 6.05 17.64 8.87
N TYR A 152 4.84 17.60 9.44
CA TYR A 152 3.83 18.63 9.25
C TYR A 152 3.90 19.78 10.27
N GLY A 153 4.90 19.78 11.16
CA GLY A 153 5.07 20.84 12.17
C GLY A 153 4.07 20.84 13.31
N PHE A 154 3.27 19.77 13.47
CA PHE A 154 2.37 19.57 14.61
C PHE A 154 3.10 19.12 15.87
N GLU A 155 4.33 18.64 15.71
CA GLU A 155 5.24 18.31 16.80
C GLU A 155 6.61 18.90 16.55
N ASN A 156 7.30 19.20 17.65
CA ASN A 156 8.66 19.68 17.57
C ASN A 156 9.59 18.57 17.03
N PRO A 157 10.63 18.95 16.27
CA PRO A 157 11.67 18.03 15.86
C PRO A 157 12.32 17.33 17.07
N LEU A 158 12.68 16.06 16.90
CA LEU A 158 13.46 15.30 17.87
C LEU A 158 14.82 15.95 18.11
N SER A 159 15.31 15.86 19.34
CA SER A 159 16.69 16.23 19.66
C SER A 159 17.68 15.27 18.97
N ARG A 160 18.91 15.74 18.71
CA ARG A 160 19.96 14.91 18.10
C ARG A 160 20.22 13.61 18.87
N SER A 161 20.14 13.64 20.20
CA SER A 161 20.32 12.44 21.03
C SER A 161 19.15 11.47 20.90
N ALA A 162 17.92 11.96 20.80
CA ALA A 162 16.74 11.14 20.57
C ALA A 162 16.77 10.47 19.20
N VAL A 163 17.10 11.22 18.13
CA VAL A 163 17.30 10.66 16.78
C VAL A 163 18.34 9.54 16.81
N LYS A 164 19.50 9.78 17.42
CA LYS A 164 20.57 8.76 17.52
C LYS A 164 20.13 7.51 18.30
N ALA A 165 19.31 7.68 19.33
CA ALA A 165 18.79 6.55 20.10
C ALA A 165 17.79 5.73 19.29
N ALA A 166 16.86 6.38 18.58
CA ALA A 166 15.87 5.74 17.72
C ALA A 166 16.55 4.97 16.57
N LEU A 167 17.52 5.57 15.88
CA LEU A 167 18.23 4.92 14.77
C LEU A 167 18.91 3.61 15.19
N ARG A 168 19.56 3.57 16.35
CA ARG A 168 20.17 2.32 16.87
C ARG A 168 19.14 1.20 17.08
N HIS A 169 17.92 1.55 17.49
CA HIS A 169 16.86 0.56 17.66
C HIS A 169 16.32 0.07 16.31
N ILE A 170 16.11 0.98 15.36
CA ILE A 170 15.67 0.68 13.98
C ILE A 170 16.70 -0.18 13.23
N GLU A 171 17.99 0.04 13.49
CA GLU A 171 19.07 -0.78 12.94
C GLU A 171 19.13 -2.19 13.56
N SER A 172 18.54 -2.38 14.74
CA SER A 172 18.52 -3.65 15.47
C SER A 172 17.26 -4.49 15.24
N THR A 173 16.24 -3.93 14.58
CA THR A 173 15.00 -4.63 14.23
C THR A 173 15.20 -5.53 13.00
N LYS A 174 14.33 -6.55 12.87
CA LYS A 174 14.42 -7.64 11.87
C LYS A 174 14.75 -7.09 10.47
N THR A 175 15.90 -7.48 9.95
CA THR A 175 16.28 -7.37 8.53
C THR A 175 15.71 -8.58 7.78
N ASP A 176 15.79 -8.62 6.46
CA ASP A 176 15.35 -9.71 5.58
C ASP A 176 13.83 -9.75 5.33
N VAL A 177 13.24 -8.58 5.05
CA VAL A 177 11.83 -8.46 4.66
C VAL A 177 11.67 -7.80 3.30
N ILE A 178 10.60 -8.16 2.59
CA ILE A 178 10.24 -7.57 1.29
C ILE A 178 9.88 -6.10 1.48
N THR A 179 10.69 -5.19 0.94
CA THR A 179 10.47 -3.73 0.98
C THR A 179 9.79 -3.21 -0.28
N TYR A 180 9.95 -3.92 -1.39
CA TYR A 180 9.32 -3.59 -2.67
C TYR A 180 8.76 -4.84 -3.35
N SER A 181 7.59 -4.72 -3.96
CA SER A 181 6.94 -5.76 -4.74
C SER A 181 6.36 -5.16 -6.01
N ALA A 182 6.49 -5.87 -7.12
CA ALA A 182 5.97 -5.49 -8.41
C ALA A 182 5.36 -6.70 -9.13
N ILE A 183 4.16 -6.52 -9.66
CA ILE A 183 3.51 -7.47 -10.55
C ILE A 183 3.59 -6.91 -11.97
N VAL A 184 4.17 -7.69 -12.87
CA VAL A 184 4.39 -7.29 -14.27
C VAL A 184 3.87 -8.35 -15.22
N VAL A 185 3.49 -7.94 -16.43
CA VAL A 185 3.15 -8.88 -17.50
C VAL A 185 4.43 -9.59 -17.94
N GLU A 186 4.44 -10.91 -17.74
CA GLU A 186 5.54 -11.77 -18.13
C GLU A 186 5.40 -12.20 -19.59
N SER A 187 4.21 -12.66 -19.96
CA SER A 187 3.90 -13.05 -21.33
C SER A 187 2.40 -13.07 -21.59
N THR A 188 2.04 -12.98 -22.87
CA THR A 188 0.68 -13.24 -23.35
C THR A 188 0.75 -14.34 -24.41
N GLY A 189 -0.31 -15.15 -24.50
CA GLY A 189 -0.33 -16.30 -25.38
C GLY A 189 -1.72 -16.83 -25.63
N TRP A 190 -1.77 -18.05 -26.16
CA TRP A 190 -3.01 -18.76 -26.44
C TRP A 190 -2.92 -20.18 -25.90
N ARG A 191 -3.97 -20.63 -25.22
CA ARG A 191 -4.11 -21.99 -24.73
C ARG A 191 -5.24 -22.70 -25.46
N ALA A 192 -5.06 -23.99 -25.72
CA ALA A 192 -6.13 -24.83 -26.24
C ALA A 192 -7.17 -25.11 -25.15
N ALA A 193 -8.44 -24.90 -25.47
CA ALA A 193 -9.60 -25.22 -24.65
C ALA A 193 -10.51 -26.17 -25.43
N CYS A 194 -10.78 -27.33 -24.84
CA CYS A 194 -11.78 -28.27 -25.36
C CYS A 194 -13.16 -27.83 -24.85
N SER A 195 -14.09 -27.51 -25.74
CA SER A 195 -15.49 -27.38 -25.34
C SER A 195 -15.97 -28.75 -24.87
N GLY A 196 -16.62 -28.84 -23.71
CA GLY A 196 -17.11 -30.10 -23.12
C GLY A 196 -18.19 -30.84 -23.91
N GLU A 197 -18.41 -30.48 -25.18
CA GLU A 197 -19.34 -31.14 -26.09
C GLU A 197 -18.65 -32.25 -26.89
N PRO A 198 -19.29 -33.40 -27.13
CA PRO A 198 -18.70 -34.52 -27.87
C PRO A 198 -18.31 -34.21 -29.33
N SER A 199 -18.88 -33.15 -29.91
CA SER A 199 -18.59 -32.61 -31.25
C SER A 199 -17.76 -31.33 -31.23
N GLY A 200 -17.21 -30.97 -30.08
CA GLY A 200 -16.52 -29.72 -29.83
C GLY A 200 -15.14 -29.63 -30.49
N GLY A 201 -14.94 -28.65 -31.37
CA GLY A 201 -13.63 -28.33 -31.91
C GLY A 201 -12.67 -27.79 -30.84
N VAL A 202 -11.37 -27.93 -31.06
CA VAL A 202 -10.36 -27.25 -30.23
C VAL A 202 -10.51 -25.75 -30.45
N THR A 203 -10.84 -25.02 -29.39
CA THR A 203 -10.88 -23.56 -29.39
C THR A 203 -9.61 -23.02 -28.75
N THR A 204 -9.11 -21.87 -29.21
CA THR A 204 -7.97 -21.20 -28.57
C THR A 204 -8.48 -20.04 -27.74
N VAL A 205 -8.09 -19.99 -26.47
CA VAL A 205 -8.40 -18.88 -25.56
C VAL A 205 -7.13 -18.07 -25.30
N PRO A 206 -7.19 -16.73 -25.28
CA PRO A 206 -6.06 -15.91 -24.90
C PRO A 206 -5.73 -16.13 -23.41
N VAL A 207 -4.45 -16.15 -23.08
CA VAL A 207 -3.95 -16.27 -21.71
C VAL A 207 -2.90 -15.21 -21.44
N THR A 208 -2.86 -14.71 -20.22
CA THR A 208 -1.87 -13.74 -19.75
C THR A 208 -1.21 -14.31 -18.52
N TYR A 209 0.12 -14.31 -18.51
CA TYR A 209 0.93 -14.69 -17.36
C TYR A 209 1.53 -13.43 -16.74
N LEU A 210 1.37 -13.30 -15.43
CA LEU A 210 2.00 -12.25 -14.64
C LEU A 210 3.10 -12.85 -13.77
N ARG A 211 4.09 -12.02 -13.44
CA ARG A 211 5.16 -12.37 -12.51
C ARG A 211 5.17 -11.39 -11.34
N VAL A 212 5.27 -11.94 -10.13
CA VAL A 212 5.60 -11.22 -8.91
C VAL A 212 7.13 -11.15 -8.77
N ALA A 213 7.66 -9.94 -8.69
CA ALA A 213 9.08 -9.67 -8.44
C ALA A 213 9.22 -8.79 -7.19
N VAL A 214 10.17 -9.11 -6.31
CA VAL A 214 10.33 -8.45 -5.01
C VAL A 214 11.78 -8.04 -4.76
N ILE A 215 11.98 -7.05 -3.88
CA ILE A 215 13.28 -6.66 -3.34
C ILE A 215 13.23 -6.81 -1.83
N VAL A 216 14.27 -7.41 -1.26
CA VAL A 216 14.40 -7.70 0.18
C VAL A 216 15.53 -6.85 0.74
N ASP A 217 15.19 -6.02 1.73
CA ASP A 217 16.07 -4.99 2.29
C ASP A 217 16.66 -4.03 1.23
N ASP A 218 16.62 -2.73 1.47
CA ASP A 218 17.17 -1.72 0.52
C ASP A 218 18.71 -1.70 0.41
N ARG A 219 19.38 -2.83 0.75
CA ARG A 219 20.84 -2.96 0.82
C ARG A 219 21.43 -3.66 -0.39
N GLU A 220 20.67 -4.51 -1.05
CA GLU A 220 21.08 -5.21 -2.26
C GLU A 220 19.98 -4.99 -3.31
N ASP A 221 20.30 -4.34 -4.44
CA ASP A 221 19.37 -4.08 -5.56
C ASP A 221 18.94 -5.39 -6.29
N ASP A 222 18.93 -6.51 -5.58
CA ASP A 222 18.65 -7.84 -6.10
C ASP A 222 17.14 -8.03 -6.23
N VAL A 223 16.69 -8.11 -7.48
CA VAL A 223 15.30 -8.40 -7.82
C VAL A 223 15.09 -9.91 -7.83
N ILE A 224 14.24 -10.39 -6.92
CA ILE A 224 13.88 -11.80 -6.79
C ILE A 224 12.57 -12.06 -7.52
N ALA A 225 12.58 -12.98 -8.49
CA ALA A 225 11.35 -13.48 -9.11
C ALA A 225 10.67 -14.47 -8.14
N LEU A 226 9.58 -14.02 -7.51
CA LEU A 226 8.93 -14.75 -6.43
C LEU A 226 7.89 -15.77 -6.95
N HIS A 227 7.08 -15.39 -7.94
CA HIS A 227 5.98 -16.22 -8.42
C HIS A 227 5.58 -15.86 -9.85
N SER A 228 5.13 -16.84 -10.63
CA SER A 228 4.52 -16.65 -11.95
C SER A 228 3.17 -17.34 -11.98
N TYR A 229 2.14 -16.67 -12.48
CA TYR A 229 0.76 -17.17 -12.47
C TYR A 229 -0.05 -16.74 -13.69
N GLU A 230 -1.08 -17.54 -14.03
CA GLU A 230 -2.06 -17.21 -15.08
C GLU A 230 -3.16 -16.33 -14.47
N VAL A 231 -3.45 -15.20 -15.14
CA VAL A 231 -4.42 -14.19 -14.67
C VAL A 231 -5.83 -14.76 -14.40
N SER A 232 -6.24 -15.81 -15.12
CA SER A 232 -7.57 -16.41 -14.93
C SER A 232 -7.66 -17.32 -13.71
N GLU A 233 -6.53 -17.80 -13.20
CA GLU A 233 -6.47 -18.80 -12.13
C GLU A 233 -6.18 -18.17 -10.77
N GLU A 234 -5.37 -17.11 -10.76
CA GLU A 234 -4.92 -16.49 -9.53
C GLU A 234 -5.03 -14.96 -9.59
N GLU A 235 -5.20 -14.36 -8.42
CA GLU A 235 -5.23 -12.91 -8.26
C GLU A 235 -4.35 -12.49 -7.09
N TRP A 236 -3.51 -11.48 -7.31
CA TRP A 236 -2.54 -10.98 -6.35
C TRP A 236 -2.48 -9.46 -6.37
N CYS A 237 -2.27 -8.85 -5.20
CA CYS A 237 -1.93 -7.43 -5.07
C CYS A 237 -0.45 -7.28 -4.68
N GLU A 238 0.23 -6.24 -5.17
CA GLU A 238 1.63 -5.98 -4.82
C GLU A 238 1.84 -5.86 -3.31
N SER A 239 0.90 -5.19 -2.63
CA SER A 239 0.90 -5.02 -1.18
C SER A 239 0.70 -6.31 -0.37
N ASP A 240 0.29 -7.43 -0.98
CA ASP A 240 0.14 -8.72 -0.28
C ASP A 240 1.48 -9.24 0.26
N PHE A 241 2.59 -8.83 -0.36
CA PHE A 241 3.93 -9.36 -0.06
C PHE A 241 4.77 -8.43 0.82
N LEU A 242 4.38 -7.16 0.96
CA LEU A 242 5.19 -6.16 1.67
C LEU A 242 5.32 -6.50 3.16
N GLY A 243 6.56 -6.51 3.65
CA GLY A 243 6.89 -6.79 5.05
C GLY A 243 6.95 -8.28 5.41
N LEU A 244 6.66 -9.18 4.48
CA LEU A 244 6.89 -10.62 4.63
C LEU A 244 8.36 -10.95 4.38
N THR A 245 8.87 -12.01 4.99
CA THR A 245 10.09 -12.66 4.49
C THR A 245 9.80 -13.42 3.20
N ILE A 246 10.84 -13.83 2.45
CA ILE A 246 10.65 -14.69 1.28
C ILE A 246 9.94 -16.00 1.65
N GLU A 247 10.31 -16.63 2.76
CA GLU A 247 9.68 -17.87 3.23
C GLU A 247 8.19 -17.67 3.57
N GLU A 248 7.85 -16.57 4.24
CA GLU A 248 6.46 -16.22 4.56
C GLU A 248 5.65 -15.97 3.28
N ALA A 249 6.23 -15.27 2.30
CA ALA A 249 5.60 -14.99 1.02
C ALA A 249 5.37 -16.27 0.19
N GLU A 250 6.34 -17.17 0.12
CA GLU A 250 6.17 -18.48 -0.52
C GLU A 250 5.09 -19.33 0.15
N SER A 251 5.01 -19.28 1.49
CA SER A 251 3.98 -19.97 2.26
C SER A 251 2.58 -19.41 1.96
N LEU A 252 2.46 -18.09 1.84
CA LEU A 252 1.22 -17.41 1.43
C LEU A 252 0.77 -17.88 0.04
N ILE A 253 1.70 -17.91 -0.93
CA ILE A 253 1.43 -18.39 -2.30
C ILE A 253 0.91 -19.82 -2.26
N LYS A 254 1.64 -20.74 -1.61
CA LYS A 254 1.23 -22.15 -1.49
C LYS A 254 -0.15 -22.29 -0.85
N THR A 255 -0.45 -21.51 0.19
CA THR A 255 -1.72 -21.60 0.90
C THR A 255 -2.90 -21.14 0.03
N LYS A 256 -2.73 -20.08 -0.77
CA LYS A 256 -3.78 -19.56 -1.65
C LYS A 256 -4.03 -20.48 -2.84
N VAL A 257 -2.96 -21.01 -3.45
CA VAL A 257 -3.04 -21.93 -4.60
C VAL A 257 -3.67 -23.29 -4.20
N CYS A 258 -3.48 -23.76 -2.97
CA CYS A 258 -4.05 -25.03 -2.51
C CYS A 258 -5.49 -24.93 -1.94
N GLN A 259 -6.12 -23.76 -1.94
CA GLN A 259 -7.49 -23.56 -1.44
C GLN A 259 -8.57 -23.58 -2.53
N ASP A 260 -8.18 -23.73 -3.80
CA ASP A 260 -9.06 -23.94 -4.95
C ASP A 260 -8.89 -25.37 -5.53
#